data_AF-A0A016WKS7-F1
#
_entry.id   AF-A0A016WKS7-F1
#
_cell.length_a   1.000
_cell.length_b   1.000
_cell.length_c   1.000
_cell.angle_alpha   90.00
_cell.angle_beta   90.00
_cell.angle_gamma   90.00
#
_symmetry.space_group_name_H-M   'P 1'
#
loop_
_entity.id
_entity.type
_entity.pdbx_description
1 polymer ?
#
loop_
_entity_poly.entity_id
_entity_poly.type
_entity_poly.pdbx_seq_one_letter_code
_entity_poly.pdbx_strand_id
1 'polypeptide(L)'
;MEPGKAAGPDDVAAELWKSRHWNSAEWFTAFFNKVVKEKMTPVDWQRSTTIPIWKRKGNPADCANYRPIRLLSHSMKIFERIIDRRIRDIIRVSTNQCGFVANCGTTDAIHAARLLIEKHREKRKPLHLAFLDLEKAFDRVPHEALPRRIPRTALARSP
;
A
#
# COMPACT_ATOMS: atom_id res chain seq x y z
N MET A 1 0.68 5.50 -13.10
CA MET A 1 -0.78 5.34 -13.13
C MET A 1 -1.14 4.62 -14.43
N GLU A 2 -2.17 3.78 -14.48
CA GLU A 2 -2.64 3.15 -15.73
C GLU A 2 -3.83 3.95 -16.27
N PRO A 3 -4.08 3.97 -17.60
CA PRO A 3 -5.32 4.52 -18.15
C PRO A 3 -6.52 3.66 -17.73
N GLY A 4 -7.72 4.24 -17.77
CA GLY A 4 -8.99 3.56 -17.47
C GLY A 4 -9.24 3.30 -15.98
N LYS A 5 -8.50 3.96 -15.07
CA LYS A 5 -8.76 3.88 -13.63
C LYS A 5 -9.86 4.86 -13.25
N ALA A 6 -10.79 4.41 -12.41
CA ALA A 6 -11.87 5.24 -11.89
C ALA A 6 -11.31 6.46 -11.13
N ALA A 7 -11.92 7.63 -11.37
CA ALA A 7 -11.59 8.86 -10.69
C ALA A 7 -11.91 8.80 -9.19
N GLY A 8 -11.23 9.66 -8.42
CA GLY A 8 -11.53 9.87 -7.02
C GLY A 8 -12.67 10.89 -6.85
N PRO A 9 -12.85 11.40 -5.62
CA PRO A 9 -13.84 12.45 -5.34
C PRO A 9 -13.61 13.77 -6.09
N ASP A 10 -12.41 13.96 -6.65
CA ASP A 10 -12.01 15.12 -7.46
C ASP A 10 -12.46 15.02 -8.92
N ASP A 11 -13.02 13.88 -9.34
CA ASP A 11 -13.47 13.57 -10.71
C ASP A 11 -12.39 13.77 -11.79
N VAL A 12 -11.11 13.77 -11.39
CA VAL A 12 -10.00 13.94 -12.33
C VAL A 12 -9.56 12.58 -12.86
N ALA A 13 -9.74 12.38 -14.17
CA ALA A 13 -9.31 11.17 -14.86
C ALA A 13 -7.78 11.00 -14.87
N ALA A 14 -7.30 9.76 -14.86
CA ALA A 14 -5.87 9.44 -14.86
C ALA A 14 -5.15 9.93 -16.14
N GLU A 15 -5.89 10.01 -17.24
CA GLU A 15 -5.49 10.43 -18.58
C GLU A 15 -5.04 11.88 -18.62
N LEU A 16 -5.69 12.76 -17.83
CA LEU A 16 -5.33 14.17 -17.78
C LEU A 16 -3.87 14.35 -17.37
N TRP A 17 -3.45 13.62 -16.33
CA TRP A 17 -2.08 13.64 -15.81
C TRP A 17 -1.04 13.02 -16.74
N LYS A 18 -1.49 12.25 -17.74
CA LYS A 18 -0.64 11.64 -18.77
C LYS A 18 -0.66 12.37 -20.10
N SER A 19 -1.52 13.37 -20.24
CA SER A 19 -1.69 14.07 -21.50
C SER A 19 -0.39 14.77 -21.89
N ARG A 20 -0.08 14.80 -23.19
CA ARG A 20 1.12 15.48 -23.71
C ARG A 20 0.98 17.00 -23.76
N HIS A 21 -0.19 17.53 -23.40
CA HIS A 21 -0.55 18.93 -23.57
C HIS A 21 -0.07 19.82 -22.42
N TRP A 22 0.46 19.26 -21.34
CA TRP A 22 1.02 20.03 -20.23
C TRP A 22 2.03 19.21 -19.43
N ASN A 23 2.87 19.91 -18.65
CA ASN A 23 3.90 19.28 -17.83
C ASN A 23 3.34 18.90 -16.45
N SER A 24 2.71 17.73 -16.37
CA SER A 24 2.13 17.24 -15.11
C SER A 24 3.17 17.01 -14.01
N ALA A 25 4.40 16.61 -14.38
CA ALA A 25 5.47 16.37 -13.44
C ALA A 25 5.90 17.65 -12.71
N GLU A 26 6.12 18.74 -13.44
CA GLU A 26 6.51 20.03 -12.86
C GLU A 26 5.43 20.60 -11.94
N TRP A 27 4.17 20.50 -12.37
CA TRP A 27 3.05 20.91 -11.52
C TRP A 27 2.94 20.07 -10.25
N PHE A 28 3.05 18.74 -10.35
CA PHE A 28 3.04 17.87 -9.18
C PHE A 28 4.19 18.18 -8.23
N THR A 29 5.38 18.45 -8.75
CA THR A 29 6.53 18.85 -7.93
C THR A 29 6.24 20.14 -7.16
N ALA A 30 5.77 21.19 -7.83
CA ALA A 30 5.42 22.45 -7.16
C ALA A 30 4.30 22.27 -6.13
N PHE A 31 3.27 21.50 -6.50
CA PHE A 31 2.11 21.23 -5.66
C PHE A 31 2.47 20.41 -4.41
N PHE A 32 3.19 19.30 -4.55
CA PHE A 32 3.61 18.47 -3.43
C PHE A 32 4.60 19.20 -2.51
N ASN A 33 5.48 20.02 -3.07
CA ASN A 33 6.33 20.92 -2.28
C ASN A 33 5.51 21.86 -1.40
N LYS A 34 4.46 22.45 -1.96
CA LYS A 34 3.54 23.31 -1.22
C LYS A 34 2.83 22.54 -0.10
N VAL A 35 2.29 21.35 -0.39
CA VAL A 35 1.64 20.47 0.60
C VAL A 35 2.59 20.14 1.76
N VAL A 36 3.84 19.79 1.47
CA VAL A 36 4.85 19.48 2.51
C VAL A 36 5.23 20.73 3.32
N LYS A 37 5.43 21.88 2.65
CA LYS A 37 5.81 23.14 3.29
C LYS A 37 4.72 23.67 4.22
N GLU A 38 3.47 23.66 3.76
CA GLU A 38 2.33 24.19 4.48
C GLU A 38 1.73 23.18 5.47
N LYS A 39 2.07 21.89 5.32
CA LYS A 39 1.47 20.77 6.08
C LYS A 39 -0.05 20.70 5.93
N MET A 40 -0.56 21.21 4.82
CA MET A 40 -1.98 21.21 4.47
C MET A 40 -2.19 20.38 3.22
N THR A 41 -3.13 19.46 3.28
CA THR A 41 -3.55 18.66 2.13
C THR A 41 -4.82 19.25 1.52
N PRO A 42 -5.07 19.03 0.22
CA PRO A 42 -6.38 19.30 -0.37
C PRO A 42 -7.51 18.65 0.40
N VAL A 43 -8.67 19.30 0.42
CA VAL A 43 -9.88 18.76 1.06
C VAL A 43 -10.28 17.41 0.44
N ASP A 44 -10.09 17.24 -0.87
CA ASP A 44 -10.42 15.99 -1.56
C ASP A 44 -9.58 14.79 -1.13
N TRP A 45 -8.37 15.02 -0.57
CA TRP A 45 -7.55 13.94 0.00
C TRP A 45 -8.13 13.41 1.31
N GLN A 46 -9.01 14.18 1.95
CA GLN A 46 -9.73 13.79 3.17
C GLN A 46 -11.04 13.06 2.86
N ARG A 47 -11.41 12.94 1.57
CA ARG A 47 -12.63 12.31 1.09
C ARG A 47 -12.29 11.03 0.32
N SER A 48 -13.24 10.11 0.26
CA SER A 48 -13.13 8.92 -0.58
C SER A 48 -14.50 8.42 -0.98
N THR A 49 -14.62 7.85 -2.17
CA THR A 49 -15.83 7.13 -2.60
C THR A 49 -15.64 5.65 -2.33
N THR A 50 -16.48 5.06 -1.47
CA THR A 50 -16.39 3.63 -1.13
C THR A 50 -17.30 2.81 -2.04
N ILE A 51 -16.70 1.90 -2.81
CA ILE A 51 -17.41 0.96 -3.67
C ILE A 51 -17.37 -0.43 -3.02
N PRO A 52 -18.53 -0.99 -2.61
CA PRO A 52 -18.58 -2.34 -2.07
C PRO A 52 -18.50 -3.37 -3.20
N ILE A 53 -17.49 -4.23 -3.18
CA ILE A 53 -17.35 -5.34 -4.14
C ILE A 53 -17.72 -6.66 -3.47
N TRP A 54 -18.75 -7.33 -3.98
CA TRP A 54 -19.19 -8.61 -3.44
C TRP A 54 -18.09 -9.68 -3.61
N LYS A 55 -17.79 -10.43 -2.53
CA LYS A 55 -16.79 -11.50 -2.51
C LYS A 55 -17.17 -12.72 -3.36
N ARG A 56 -18.37 -12.72 -3.98
CA ARG A 56 -18.97 -13.87 -4.70
C ARG A 56 -19.09 -15.12 -3.82
N LYS A 57 -19.33 -14.90 -2.53
CA LYS A 57 -19.52 -15.96 -1.52
C LYS A 57 -20.46 -15.43 -0.43
N GLY A 58 -21.31 -16.31 0.10
CA GLY A 58 -22.27 -15.97 1.15
C GLY A 58 -23.50 -15.23 0.63
N ASN A 59 -24.34 -14.75 1.55
CA ASN A 59 -25.57 -14.03 1.25
C ASN A 59 -25.26 -12.60 0.74
N PRO A 60 -25.75 -12.18 -0.45
CA PRO A 60 -25.60 -10.81 -0.92
C PRO A 60 -26.27 -9.73 -0.05
N ALA A 61 -27.25 -10.09 0.78
CA ALA A 61 -27.87 -9.15 1.71
C ALA A 61 -26.99 -8.83 2.94
N ASP A 62 -25.92 -9.61 3.17
CA ASP A 62 -25.01 -9.42 4.30
C ASP A 62 -23.79 -8.59 3.88
N CYS A 63 -23.64 -7.41 4.49
CA CYS A 63 -22.55 -6.47 4.24
C CYS A 63 -21.15 -7.05 4.51
N ALA A 64 -21.02 -8.04 5.41
CA ALA A 64 -19.73 -8.69 5.70
C ALA A 64 -19.18 -9.47 4.49
N ASN A 65 -20.05 -9.82 3.53
CA ASN A 65 -19.68 -10.50 2.29
C ASN A 65 -19.17 -9.57 1.19
N TYR A 66 -18.94 -8.29 1.49
CA TYR A 66 -18.36 -7.31 0.59
C TYR A 66 -16.93 -6.92 1.00
N ARG A 67 -16.13 -6.51 0.02
CA ARG A 67 -14.83 -5.86 0.21
C ARG A 67 -15.02 -4.37 -0.11
N PRO A 68 -14.82 -3.47 0.86
CA PRO A 68 -14.86 -2.05 0.56
C PRO A 68 -13.62 -1.66 -0.24
N ILE A 69 -13.79 -1.03 -1.40
CA ILE A 69 -12.71 -0.38 -2.15
C ILE A 69 -12.91 1.13 -2.07
N ARG A 70 -11.90 1.83 -1.56
CA ARG A 70 -11.91 3.31 -1.51
C ARG A 70 -11.26 3.88 -2.77
N LEU A 71 -12.01 4.70 -3.50
CA LEU A 71 -11.50 5.52 -4.58
C LEU A 71 -10.98 6.82 -3.98
N LEU A 72 -9.66 7.00 -4.05
CA LEU A 72 -8.95 8.22 -3.65
C LEU A 72 -8.57 9.05 -4.87
N SER A 73 -8.35 10.35 -4.66
CA SER A 73 -7.79 11.25 -5.67
C SER A 73 -6.50 10.67 -6.27
N HIS A 74 -6.35 10.82 -7.59
CA HIS A 74 -5.15 10.38 -8.30
C HIS A 74 -3.89 11.10 -7.80
N SER A 75 -3.99 12.38 -7.47
CA SER A 75 -2.89 13.17 -6.92
C SER A 75 -2.39 12.64 -5.57
N MET A 76 -3.32 12.22 -4.70
CA MET A 76 -3.00 11.59 -3.41
C MET A 76 -2.24 10.28 -3.61
N LYS A 77 -2.74 9.38 -4.48
CA LYS A 77 -2.08 8.10 -4.77
C LYS A 77 -0.66 8.29 -5.32
N ILE A 78 -0.42 9.33 -6.12
CA ILE A 78 0.91 9.66 -6.62
C ILE A 78 1.82 10.10 -5.46
N PHE A 79 1.33 10.99 -4.60
CA PHE A 79 2.08 11.47 -3.44
C PHE A 79 2.44 10.33 -2.48
N GLU A 80 1.48 9.46 -2.14
CA GLU A 80 1.69 8.27 -1.32
C GLU A 80 2.78 7.36 -1.90
N ARG A 81 2.80 7.19 -3.23
CA ARG A 81 3.79 6.35 -3.92
C ARG A 81 5.18 6.96 -3.89
N ILE A 82 5.31 8.30 -3.92
CA ILE A 82 6.57 9.00 -3.70
C ILE A 82 7.06 8.78 -2.27
N ILE A 83 6.17 8.91 -1.28
CA ILE A 83 6.49 8.67 0.14
C ILE A 83 6.91 7.21 0.36
N ASP A 84 6.16 6.23 -0.15
CA ASP A 84 6.48 4.81 -0.04
C ASP A 84 7.89 4.51 -0.57
N ARG A 85 8.25 5.06 -1.74
CA ARG A 85 9.60 4.90 -2.30
C ARG A 85 10.68 5.45 -1.36
N ARG A 86 10.48 6.66 -0.84
CA ARG A 86 11.44 7.29 0.09
C ARG A 86 11.56 6.54 1.41
N ILE A 87 10.45 6.00 1.92
CA ILE A 87 10.46 5.18 3.13
C ILE A 87 11.26 3.91 2.89
N ARG A 88 11.04 3.22 1.76
CA ARG A 88 11.77 2.00 1.38
C ARG A 88 13.28 2.19 1.27
N ASP A 89 13.75 3.38 0.88
CA ASP A 89 15.17 3.69 0.85
C ASP A 89 15.81 3.78 2.25
N ILE A 90 14.99 3.95 3.29
CA ILE A 90 15.45 4.16 4.68
C ILE A 90 15.21 2.91 5.53
N ILE A 91 14.08 2.22 5.33
CA ILE A 91 13.73 1.03 6.11
C ILE A 91 14.37 -0.22 5.54
N ARG A 92 14.90 -1.08 6.42
CA ARG A 92 15.30 -2.44 6.07
C ARG A 92 14.24 -3.41 6.57
N VAL A 93 13.69 -4.18 5.64
CA VAL A 93 12.73 -5.24 5.94
C VAL A 93 13.51 -6.55 6.20
N SER A 94 12.99 -7.42 7.07
CA SER A 94 13.60 -8.74 7.30
C SER A 94 13.70 -9.54 6.01
N THR A 95 14.79 -10.31 5.85
CA THR A 95 14.99 -11.25 4.74
C THR A 95 13.95 -12.37 4.71
N ASN A 96 13.26 -12.62 5.82
CA ASN A 96 12.21 -13.62 5.94
C ASN A 96 10.82 -13.09 5.52
N GLN A 97 10.71 -11.80 5.20
CA GLN A 97 9.46 -11.19 4.77
C GLN A 97 9.35 -11.23 3.24
N CYS A 98 8.31 -11.88 2.74
CA CYS A 98 8.00 -11.90 1.31
C CYS A 98 6.72 -11.16 0.94
N GLY A 99 5.88 -10.79 1.92
CA GLY A 99 4.74 -9.92 1.69
C GLY A 99 5.18 -8.48 1.43
N PHE A 100 4.73 -7.88 0.32
CA PHE A 100 4.97 -6.47 -0.06
C PHE A 100 6.45 -6.09 -0.23
N VAL A 101 7.32 -7.07 -0.48
CA VAL A 101 8.75 -6.89 -0.79
C VAL A 101 8.98 -7.15 -2.27
N ALA A 102 9.73 -6.28 -2.93
CA ALA A 102 10.08 -6.48 -4.33
C ALA A 102 10.95 -7.74 -4.49
N ASN A 103 10.70 -8.53 -5.53
CA ASN A 103 11.45 -9.74 -5.85
C ASN A 103 11.40 -10.86 -4.79
N CYS A 104 10.47 -10.82 -3.82
CA CYS A 104 10.09 -12.00 -3.04
C CYS A 104 8.57 -12.20 -3.13
N GLY A 105 8.13 -13.40 -3.51
CA GLY A 105 6.73 -13.75 -3.68
C GLY A 105 6.28 -14.93 -2.82
N THR A 106 5.03 -15.33 -3.01
CA THR A 106 4.45 -16.49 -2.32
C THR A 106 5.20 -17.79 -2.66
N THR A 107 5.72 -17.90 -3.87
CA THR A 107 6.53 -19.06 -4.31
C THR A 107 7.79 -19.22 -3.47
N ASP A 108 8.49 -18.13 -3.18
CA ASP A 108 9.72 -18.14 -2.38
C ASP A 108 9.43 -18.49 -0.92
N ALA A 109 8.35 -17.94 -0.36
CA ALA A 109 7.90 -18.27 0.99
C ALA A 109 7.52 -19.75 1.12
N ILE A 110 6.78 -20.30 0.14
CA ILE A 110 6.44 -21.73 0.10
C ILE A 110 7.71 -22.58 -0.06
N HIS A 111 8.64 -22.16 -0.91
CA HIS A 111 9.90 -22.88 -1.12
C HIS A 111 10.73 -22.93 0.18
N ALA A 112 10.87 -21.81 0.88
CA ALA A 112 11.56 -21.74 2.17
C ALA A 112 10.91 -22.67 3.21
N ALA A 113 9.58 -22.69 3.29
CA ALA A 113 8.85 -23.61 4.17
C ALA A 113 9.09 -25.08 3.79
N ARG A 114 9.09 -25.41 2.50
CA ARG A 114 9.37 -26.77 2.01
C ARG A 114 10.78 -27.23 2.36
N LEU A 115 11.80 -26.39 2.13
CA LEU A 115 13.19 -26.68 2.50
C LEU A 115 13.31 -26.97 4.01
N LEU A 116 12.59 -26.21 4.85
CA LEU A 116 12.57 -26.45 6.29
C LEU A 116 11.97 -27.83 6.63
N ILE A 117 10.85 -28.19 6.00
CA ILE A 117 10.17 -29.48 6.19
C ILE A 117 11.07 -30.64 5.76
N GLU A 118 11.66 -30.56 4.57
CA GLU A 118 12.52 -31.60 4.00
C GLU A 118 13.75 -31.84 4.87
N LYS A 119 14.44 -30.77 5.29
CA LYS A 119 15.62 -30.85 6.16
C LYS A 119 15.34 -31.50 7.52
N HIS A 120 14.16 -31.29 8.10
CA HIS A 120 13.78 -31.95 9.35
C HIS A 120 13.42 -33.41 9.14
N ARG A 121 12.74 -33.72 8.02
CA ARG A 121 12.40 -35.09 7.61
C ARG A 121 13.65 -35.94 7.40
N GLU A 122 14.66 -35.42 6.69
CA GLU A 122 15.95 -36.11 6.47
C GLU A 122 16.65 -36.46 7.79
N LYS A 123 16.62 -35.55 8.76
CA LYS A 123 17.23 -35.74 10.08
C LYS A 123 16.36 -36.52 11.07
N ARG A 124 15.18 -36.97 10.64
CA ARG A 124 14.16 -37.62 11.49
C ARG A 124 13.86 -36.82 12.76
N LYS A 125 13.88 -35.49 12.68
CA LYS A 125 13.55 -34.59 13.78
C LYS A 125 12.10 -34.12 13.66
N PRO A 126 11.35 -34.01 14.76
CA PRO A 126 10.02 -33.42 14.72
C PRO A 126 10.10 -31.95 14.30
N LEU A 127 9.13 -31.50 13.51
CA LEU A 127 8.93 -30.11 13.11
C LEU A 127 7.47 -29.74 13.37
N HIS A 128 7.25 -28.62 14.03
CA HIS A 128 5.93 -28.05 14.26
C HIS A 128 5.85 -26.68 13.58
N LEU A 129 4.75 -26.44 12.85
CA LEU A 129 4.51 -25.18 12.15
C LEU A 129 3.24 -24.53 12.71
N ALA A 130 3.33 -23.23 13.00
CA ALA A 130 2.19 -22.43 13.43
C ALA A 130 1.88 -21.37 12.36
N PHE A 131 0.63 -21.31 11.93
CA PHE A 131 0.14 -20.30 10.99
C PHE A 131 -0.61 -19.23 11.78
N LEU A 132 -0.14 -17.99 11.67
CA LEU A 132 -0.71 -16.83 12.36
C LEU A 132 -1.32 -15.90 11.31
N ASP A 133 -2.58 -15.50 11.54
CA ASP A 133 -3.27 -14.50 10.72
C ASP A 133 -3.80 -13.37 11.62
N LEU A 134 -3.63 -12.13 11.17
CA LEU A 134 -4.04 -10.95 11.93
C LEU A 134 -5.40 -10.47 11.46
N GLU A 135 -6.39 -10.48 12.35
CA GLU A 135 -7.72 -9.96 12.04
C GLU A 135 -7.67 -8.45 11.79
N LYS A 136 -8.13 -8.00 10.61
CA LYS A 136 -8.21 -6.57 10.23
C LYS A 136 -6.88 -5.82 10.40
N ALA A 137 -5.78 -6.43 9.95
CA ALA A 137 -4.42 -5.93 10.15
C ALA A 137 -4.20 -4.45 9.78
N PHE A 138 -4.85 -3.94 8.73
CA PHE A 138 -4.72 -2.54 8.31
C PHE A 138 -5.57 -1.58 9.15
N ASP A 139 -6.74 -2.01 9.62
CA ASP A 139 -7.66 -1.16 10.40
C ASP A 139 -7.24 -1.06 11.86
N ARG A 140 -6.48 -2.04 12.36
CA ARG A 140 -6.08 -2.14 13.79
C ARG A 140 -4.67 -1.63 14.10
N VAL A 141 -4.00 -0.95 13.17
CA VAL A 141 -2.66 -0.37 13.43
C VAL A 141 -2.80 0.84 14.37
N PRO A 142 -2.14 0.85 15.55
CA PRO A 142 -2.16 2.01 16.44
C PRO A 142 -1.46 3.20 15.79
N HIS A 143 -2.16 4.31 15.60
CA HIS A 143 -1.60 5.52 14.96
C HIS A 143 -0.40 6.09 15.73
N GLU A 144 -0.39 5.96 17.06
CA GLU A 144 0.71 6.36 17.93
C GLU A 144 2.03 5.58 17.70
N ALA A 145 1.95 4.38 17.11
CA ALA A 145 3.11 3.57 16.80
C ALA A 145 3.81 4.02 15.50
N LEU A 146 3.09 4.68 14.58
CA LEU A 146 3.60 5.06 13.26
C LEU A 146 4.79 6.05 13.33
N PRO A 147 4.74 7.14 14.12
CA PRO A 147 5.87 8.08 14.23
C PRO A 147 7.14 7.45 14.82
N ARG A 148 7.01 6.36 15.59
CA ARG A 148 8.15 5.62 16.16
C ARG A 148 8.81 4.68 15.14
N ARG A 149 8.04 4.22 14.14
CA ARG A 149 8.47 3.25 13.13
C ARG A 149 8.89 3.88 11.82
N ILE A 150 8.36 5.06 11.49
CA ILE A 150 8.66 5.80 10.25
C ILE A 150 9.68 6.91 10.56
N PRO A 151 10.91 6.84 10.00
CA PRO A 151 11.90 7.88 10.18
C PRO A 151 11.41 9.24 9.66
N ARG A 152 11.51 10.29 10.48
CA ARG A 152 11.12 11.67 10.09
C ARG A 152 11.87 12.19 8.87
N THR A 153 13.04 11.63 8.57
CA THR A 153 13.89 11.97 7.42
C THR A 153 13.27 11.61 6.07
N ALA A 154 12.27 10.72 6.02
CA ALA A 154 11.57 10.35 4.79
C ALA A 154 10.80 11.52 4.14
N LEU A 155 10.38 12.50 4.94
CA LEU A 155 9.58 13.65 4.52
C LEU A 155 10.40 14.92 4.25
N ALA A 156 11.67 14.95 4.68
CA ALA A 156 12.51 16.16 4.69
C ALA A 156 13.25 16.43 3.37
N ARG A 157 13.21 15.51 2.41
CA ARG A 157 13.83 15.73 1.09
C ARG A 157 12.84 16.43 0.17
N SER A 158 13.23 17.56 -0.42
CA SER A 158 12.46 18.15 -1.52
C SER A 158 12.32 17.12 -2.66
N PRO A 159 11.17 17.03 -3.34
CA PRO A 159 10.98 16.28 -4.58
C PRO A 159 11.84 16.82 -5.71
#